data_AF-A0A2P4X651-F1
#
_entry.id   AF-A0A2P4X651-F1
#
_cell.length_a   1.000
_cell.length_b   1.000
_cell.length_c   1.000
_cell.angle_alpha   90.00
_cell.angle_beta   90.00
_cell.angle_gamma   90.00
#
_symmetry.space_group_name_H-M   'P 1'
#
loop_
_entity.id
_entity.type
_entity.pdbx_description
1 polymer ?
#
loop_
_entity_poly.entity_id
_entity_poly.type
_entity_poly.pdbx_seq_one_letter_code
_entity_poly.pdbx_strand_id
1 'polypeptide(L)'
;MDSNNYLEVASPMPIMGSGVNVRRRKIEIEVEDGPSRGPTWQYPRSGTSQHVHVPESELADIQHQLDQPRKLLSEWPATAISGNDILGSVLYAASSVVAKAGKLMPVSLLMVATVLYFFRFIYEEVVTAIPMNGGTYNALLNTTSKRAAAVAACLSILSYVATGVVSATSGVHYLDTQVDIPIVFCTIALLFAFALLAFVGIAENSRVALVIFLHHIVVLSILVVSCIVYGIKNPHIFRDNMKADFPEVDFAGSMLDGNAFTAVFFGFGAAMLGITGFESSSNYVEEQAPGVFRKTLRNMWALASFFNVCLGVGILAVLPLGGDNGIYASTDALLAKAAEVSMGSWFGTWVSIDAFVVLSGSVLTSYVGICGLVRRLSTDRVLPSFLAKTNKMRGTNHYIIGVYFLLSSSLVLVLNADATIMNGVYTYAFLGLMALFASAAMLLKAKRPEIPRDVSAPWSVL
;
A
#
# COMPACT_ATOMS: atom_id res chain seq x y z
N MET A 1 -53.91 20.52 35.81
CA MET A 1 -54.07 21.98 35.96
C MET A 1 -53.45 22.59 34.74
N ASP A 2 -54.34 22.99 33.85
CA ASP A 2 -54.08 23.35 32.47
C ASP A 2 -53.36 24.70 32.33
N SER A 3 -52.62 24.76 31.22
CA SER A 3 -52.02 25.91 30.55
C SER A 3 -52.85 27.20 30.57
N ASN A 4 -52.18 28.36 30.74
CA ASN A 4 -52.52 29.56 29.97
C ASN A 4 -51.41 30.63 29.96
N ASN A 5 -50.76 30.73 28.80
CA ASN A 5 -50.48 31.92 27.99
C ASN A 5 -49.95 33.20 28.67
N TYR A 6 -48.66 33.45 28.44
CA TYR A 6 -48.06 34.78 28.48
C TYR A 6 -48.60 35.65 27.34
N LEU A 7 -49.19 36.80 27.70
CA LEU A 7 -49.58 37.88 26.78
C LEU A 7 -48.33 38.66 26.36
N GLU A 8 -48.07 38.75 25.05
CA GLU A 8 -47.14 39.70 24.46
C GLU A 8 -47.59 41.14 24.79
N VAL A 9 -46.75 41.89 25.50
CA VAL A 9 -46.96 43.33 25.72
C VAL A 9 -46.41 44.08 24.52
N ALA A 10 -47.31 44.59 23.66
CA ALA A 10 -46.96 45.46 22.55
C ALA A 10 -46.30 46.75 23.06
N SER A 11 -45.20 47.16 22.41
CA SER A 11 -44.49 48.40 22.73
C SER A 11 -45.35 49.63 22.37
N PRO A 12 -45.38 50.69 23.20
CA PRO A 12 -46.21 51.86 22.95
C PRO A 12 -45.71 52.66 21.73
N MET A 13 -46.63 53.02 20.84
CA MET A 13 -46.36 53.93 19.72
C MET A 13 -46.07 55.35 20.22
N PRO A 14 -45.13 56.08 19.60
CA PRO A 14 -44.73 57.40 20.07
C PRO A 14 -45.81 58.44 19.72
N ILE A 15 -46.30 59.13 20.74
CA ILE A 15 -47.15 60.31 20.61
C ILE A 15 -46.25 61.48 20.16
N MET A 16 -46.35 61.88 18.89
CA MET A 16 -45.83 63.17 18.45
C MET A 16 -46.77 64.27 18.94
N GLY A 17 -46.33 65.02 19.97
CA GLY A 17 -47.07 66.14 20.54
C GLY A 17 -46.13 67.26 21.02
N SER A 18 -46.04 68.29 20.19
CA SER A 18 -45.61 69.68 20.41
C SER A 18 -44.77 70.07 21.64
N GLY A 19 -43.59 70.64 21.36
CA GLY A 19 -43.25 71.96 21.87
C GLY A 19 -42.58 72.06 23.25
N VAL A 20 -41.33 71.60 23.38
CA VAL A 20 -40.35 72.21 24.29
C VAL A 20 -38.98 72.18 23.63
N ASN A 21 -38.47 73.36 23.28
CA ASN A 21 -37.20 73.56 22.58
C ASN A 21 -36.03 73.45 23.57
N VAL A 22 -35.70 72.23 24.02
CA VAL A 22 -34.46 71.99 24.77
C VAL A 22 -33.35 71.78 23.73
N ARG A 23 -32.47 72.78 23.55
CA ARG A 23 -31.22 72.61 22.80
C ARG A 23 -30.36 71.54 23.49
N ARG A 24 -30.59 70.26 23.20
CA ARG A 24 -29.66 69.18 23.54
C ARG A 24 -28.41 69.40 22.71
N ARG A 25 -27.35 69.93 23.35
CA ARG A 25 -26.00 69.86 22.79
C ARG A 25 -25.58 68.38 22.82
N LYS A 26 -25.70 67.71 21.68
CA LYS A 26 -25.15 66.38 21.48
C LYS A 26 -23.66 66.59 21.22
N ILE A 27 -22.81 66.18 22.16
CA ILE A 27 -21.37 66.11 21.95
C ILE A 27 -21.12 64.66 21.52
N GLU A 28 -20.89 64.45 20.23
CA GLU A 28 -20.34 63.20 19.72
C GLU A 28 -18.82 63.30 19.81
N ILE A 29 -18.25 62.53 20.73
CA ILE A 29 -16.79 62.36 20.81
C ILE A 29 -16.51 61.09 20.01
N GLU A 30 -15.92 61.25 18.83
CA GLU A 30 -15.38 60.13 18.06
C GLU A 30 -14.09 59.68 18.77
N VAL A 31 -14.16 58.55 19.46
CA VAL A 31 -12.97 57.91 20.05
C VAL A 31 -12.36 57.05 18.95
N GLU A 32 -11.34 57.58 18.25
CA GLU A 32 -10.44 56.74 17.47
C GLU A 32 -9.58 55.94 18.46
N ASP A 33 -9.99 54.71 18.74
CA ASP A 33 -9.13 53.73 19.40
C ASP A 33 -7.94 53.43 18.48
N GLY A 34 -6.83 54.14 18.70
CA GLY A 34 -5.56 53.88 18.02
C GLY A 34 -5.14 52.41 18.21
N PRO A 35 -4.38 51.83 17.25
CA PRO A 35 -4.04 50.42 17.28
C PRO A 35 -3.32 50.06 18.59
N SER A 36 -3.94 49.16 19.37
CA SER A 36 -3.33 48.62 20.59
C SER A 36 -2.02 47.92 20.23
N ARG A 37 -0.90 48.45 20.74
CA ARG A 37 0.43 47.87 20.57
C ARG A 37 0.57 46.67 21.50
N GLY A 38 -0.05 45.55 21.14
CA GLY A 38 0.17 44.23 21.73
C GLY A 38 0.77 43.27 20.70
N PRO A 39 1.41 42.17 21.14
CA PRO A 39 1.91 41.17 20.22
C PRO A 39 0.76 40.53 19.44
N THR A 40 0.95 40.38 18.13
CA THR A 40 -0.06 40.02 17.10
C THR A 40 -0.80 38.71 17.32
N TRP A 41 -0.34 37.85 18.23
CA TRP A 41 -0.98 36.57 18.57
C TRP A 41 -2.10 36.70 19.62
N GLN A 42 -2.17 37.82 20.34
CA GLN A 42 -3.11 38.01 21.44
C GLN A 42 -4.39 38.73 21.03
N TYR A 43 -4.36 39.44 19.89
CA TYR A 43 -5.50 40.13 19.29
C TYR A 43 -5.44 39.97 17.77
N PRO A 44 -6.27 39.11 17.14
CA PRO A 44 -6.46 39.17 15.71
C PRO A 44 -6.93 40.59 15.37
N ARG A 45 -6.24 41.28 14.45
CA ARG A 45 -6.74 42.54 13.91
C ARG A 45 -8.19 42.35 13.43
N SER A 46 -8.95 43.44 13.40
CA SER A 46 -10.28 43.55 12.79
C SER A 46 -10.37 42.66 11.55
N GLY A 47 -10.94 41.47 11.74
CA GLY A 47 -11.15 40.51 10.66
C GLY A 47 -12.13 41.12 9.68
N THR A 48 -11.81 41.05 8.40
CA THR A 48 -12.80 41.38 7.37
C THR A 48 -13.66 40.15 7.14
N SER A 49 -14.98 40.26 7.34
CA SER A 49 -15.91 39.26 6.84
C SER A 49 -16.14 39.55 5.36
N GLN A 50 -15.79 38.60 4.51
CA GLN A 50 -16.14 38.65 3.10
C GLN A 50 -17.20 37.59 2.84
N HIS A 51 -18.39 38.01 2.39
CA HIS A 51 -19.38 37.10 1.86
C HIS A 51 -18.96 36.71 0.44
N VAL A 52 -18.30 35.57 0.31
CA VAL A 52 -17.96 34.98 -0.99
C VAL A 52 -19.23 34.33 -1.53
N HIS A 53 -19.83 34.93 -2.56
CA HIS A 53 -20.94 34.32 -3.29
C HIS A 53 -20.36 33.57 -4.50
N VAL A 54 -20.39 32.24 -4.46
CA VAL A 54 -19.94 31.40 -5.58
C VAL A 54 -21.01 31.46 -6.67
N PRO A 55 -20.68 31.78 -7.94
CA PRO A 55 -21.65 31.82 -9.02
C PRO A 55 -22.44 30.52 -9.14
N GLU A 56 -23.77 30.60 -9.30
CA GLU A 56 -24.63 29.42 -9.45
C GLU A 56 -24.21 28.53 -10.63
N SER A 57 -23.66 29.13 -11.69
CA SER A 57 -23.12 28.39 -12.84
C SER A 57 -21.90 27.54 -12.48
N GLU A 58 -20.98 28.06 -11.65
CA GLU A 58 -19.83 27.28 -11.19
C GLU A 58 -20.26 26.16 -10.24
N LEU A 59 -21.23 26.42 -9.36
CA LEU A 59 -21.83 25.39 -8.51
C LEU A 59 -22.52 24.31 -9.33
N ALA A 60 -23.27 24.68 -10.37
CA ALA A 60 -23.92 23.74 -11.28
C ALA A 60 -22.90 22.92 -12.09
N ASP A 61 -21.81 23.52 -12.56
CA ASP A 61 -20.73 22.82 -13.25
C ASP A 61 -20.00 21.83 -12.33
N ILE A 62 -19.72 22.23 -11.08
CA ILE A 62 -19.15 21.35 -10.06
C ILE A 62 -20.12 20.20 -9.74
N GLN A 63 -21.40 20.50 -9.54
CA GLN A 63 -22.42 19.49 -9.25
C GLN A 63 -22.56 18.51 -10.41
N HIS A 64 -22.61 19.00 -11.66
CA HIS A 64 -22.63 18.16 -12.85
C HIS A 64 -21.37 17.28 -12.95
N GLN A 65 -20.19 17.78 -12.58
CA GLN A 65 -18.97 16.96 -12.50
C GLN A 65 -19.03 15.90 -11.37
N LEU A 66 -19.64 16.24 -10.23
CA LEU A 66 -19.83 15.30 -9.11
C LEU A 66 -20.84 14.21 -9.45
N ASP A 67 -21.89 14.55 -10.21
CA ASP A 67 -22.96 13.65 -10.63
C ASP A 67 -22.56 12.74 -11.82
N GLN A 68 -21.44 13.02 -12.48
CA GLN A 68 -20.94 12.16 -13.55
C GLN A 68 -20.65 10.75 -13.03
N PRO A 69 -21.14 9.69 -13.73
CA PRO A 69 -20.94 8.32 -13.30
C PRO A 69 -19.45 7.98 -13.33
N ARG A 70 -18.86 7.79 -12.15
CA ARG A 70 -17.47 7.33 -12.02
C ARG A 70 -17.39 5.84 -12.34
N LYS A 71 -16.47 5.46 -13.22
CA LYS A 71 -16.10 4.06 -13.42
C LYS A 71 -15.26 3.58 -12.23
N LEU A 72 -15.92 3.13 -11.17
CA LEU A 72 -15.27 2.60 -9.98
C LEU A 72 -14.99 1.10 -10.13
N LEU A 73 -13.90 0.65 -9.51
CA LEU A 73 -13.51 -0.75 -9.50
C LEU A 73 -14.44 -1.57 -8.60
N SER A 74 -14.90 -2.70 -9.13
CA SER A 74 -15.59 -3.71 -8.34
C SER A 74 -14.60 -4.56 -7.54
N GLU A 75 -15.12 -5.43 -6.68
CA GLU A 75 -14.35 -6.22 -5.70
C GLU A 75 -13.15 -6.97 -6.30
N TRP A 76 -13.35 -7.75 -7.36
CA TRP A 76 -12.30 -8.59 -7.92
C TRP A 76 -11.24 -7.80 -8.72
N PRO A 77 -11.60 -6.86 -9.62
CA PRO A 77 -10.61 -5.99 -10.25
C PRO A 77 -9.80 -5.17 -9.25
N ALA A 78 -10.43 -4.62 -8.20
CA ALA A 78 -9.73 -3.92 -7.13
C ALA A 78 -8.79 -4.85 -6.36
N THR A 79 -9.25 -6.07 -6.05
CA THR A 79 -8.42 -7.11 -5.40
C THR A 79 -7.24 -7.51 -6.29
N ALA A 80 -7.43 -7.65 -7.60
CA ALA A 80 -6.41 -8.17 -8.49
C ALA A 80 -5.23 -7.21 -8.72
N ILE A 81 -5.44 -5.89 -8.63
CA ILE A 81 -4.34 -4.92 -8.72
C ILE A 81 -3.34 -5.19 -7.58
N SER A 82 -3.72 -4.97 -6.33
CA SER A 82 -2.84 -5.26 -5.19
C SER A 82 -2.59 -6.77 -4.99
N GLY A 83 -3.48 -7.61 -5.48
CA GLY A 83 -3.44 -9.07 -5.40
C GLY A 83 -2.30 -9.69 -6.19
N ASN A 84 -2.01 -9.18 -7.40
CA ASN A 84 -0.85 -9.64 -8.18
C ASN A 84 0.46 -9.40 -7.43
N ASP A 85 0.56 -8.25 -6.77
CA ASP A 85 1.73 -7.88 -5.97
C ASP A 85 1.91 -8.81 -4.76
N ILE A 86 0.86 -8.95 -3.94
CA ILE A 86 0.94 -9.76 -2.73
C ILE A 86 1.09 -11.26 -3.01
N LEU A 87 0.43 -11.81 -4.03
CA LEU A 87 0.60 -13.23 -4.38
C LEU A 87 1.87 -13.48 -5.19
N GLY A 88 2.26 -12.55 -6.06
CA GLY A 88 3.55 -12.60 -6.75
C GLY A 88 4.72 -12.56 -5.77
N SER A 89 4.56 -11.87 -4.63
CA SER A 89 5.62 -11.76 -3.63
C SER A 89 6.13 -13.08 -3.06
N VAL A 90 5.29 -14.12 -3.05
CA VAL A 90 5.65 -15.47 -2.60
C VAL A 90 6.82 -16.03 -3.41
N LEU A 91 6.94 -15.66 -4.70
CA LEU A 91 7.95 -16.16 -5.63
C LEU A 91 9.38 -15.74 -5.26
N TYR A 92 9.57 -14.56 -4.65
CA TYR A 92 10.88 -14.09 -4.17
C TYR A 92 11.01 -14.16 -2.63
N ALA A 93 9.90 -14.08 -1.90
CA ALA A 93 9.92 -14.17 -0.45
C ALA A 93 10.29 -15.58 0.03
N ALA A 94 9.84 -16.63 -0.66
CA ALA A 94 10.11 -18.01 -0.25
C ALA A 94 11.62 -18.30 -0.08
N SER A 95 12.43 -17.94 -1.07
CA SER A 95 13.90 -18.08 -1.05
C SER A 95 14.55 -17.23 0.04
N SER A 96 14.05 -16.01 0.24
CA SER A 96 14.57 -15.10 1.27
C SER A 96 14.28 -15.63 2.69
N VAL A 97 13.09 -16.18 2.91
CA VAL A 97 12.68 -16.71 4.22
C VAL A 97 13.45 -17.98 4.54
N VAL A 98 13.53 -18.94 3.62
CA VAL A 98 14.24 -20.19 3.89
C VAL A 98 15.74 -19.97 4.10
N ALA A 99 16.36 -19.00 3.43
CA ALA A 99 17.76 -18.65 3.65
C ALA A 99 18.05 -18.15 5.08
N LYS A 100 17.05 -17.58 5.77
CA LYS A 100 17.20 -17.08 7.15
C LYS A 100 16.58 -17.97 8.21
N ALA A 101 15.48 -18.65 7.89
CA ALA A 101 14.72 -19.47 8.82
C ALA A 101 15.04 -20.98 8.71
N GLY A 102 15.61 -21.42 7.59
CA GLY A 102 15.81 -22.82 7.26
C GLY A 102 14.51 -23.63 7.43
N LYS A 103 14.60 -24.69 8.22
CA LYS A 103 13.45 -25.56 8.57
C LYS A 103 12.29 -24.85 9.29
N LEU A 104 12.50 -23.66 9.86
CA LEU A 104 11.46 -22.87 10.53
C LEU A 104 10.74 -21.86 9.61
N MET A 105 11.00 -21.88 8.30
CA MET A 105 10.30 -21.02 7.33
C MET A 105 8.76 -20.98 7.52
N PRO A 106 8.04 -22.12 7.72
CA PRO A 106 6.60 -22.08 7.93
C PRO A 106 6.16 -21.28 9.15
N VAL A 107 6.97 -21.27 10.21
CA VAL A 107 6.69 -20.53 11.44
C VAL A 107 6.77 -19.03 11.16
N SER A 108 7.81 -18.58 10.46
CA SER A 108 7.96 -17.17 10.08
C SER A 108 6.82 -16.68 9.17
N LEU A 109 6.42 -17.50 8.19
CA LEU A 109 5.29 -17.17 7.29
C LEU A 109 3.95 -17.14 8.03
N LEU A 110 3.73 -18.05 8.99
CA LEU A 110 2.53 -18.05 9.83
C LEU A 110 2.47 -16.82 10.75
N MET A 111 3.61 -16.40 11.30
CA MET A 111 3.69 -15.17 12.10
C MET A 111 3.31 -13.94 11.26
N VAL A 112 3.85 -13.82 10.06
CA VAL A 112 3.53 -12.70 9.16
C VAL A 112 2.06 -12.75 8.70
N ALA A 113 1.50 -13.92 8.41
CA ALA A 113 0.07 -14.08 8.11
C ALA A 113 -0.83 -13.62 9.29
N THR A 114 -0.38 -13.87 10.52
CA THR A 114 -1.05 -13.39 11.74
C THR A 114 -0.95 -11.88 11.89
N VAL A 115 0.21 -11.30 11.62
CA VAL A 115 0.39 -9.84 11.60
C VAL A 115 -0.51 -9.21 10.53
N LEU A 116 -0.56 -9.79 9.33
CA LEU A 116 -1.41 -9.29 8.25
C LEU A 116 -2.90 -9.34 8.61
N TYR A 117 -3.34 -10.36 9.36
CA TYR A 117 -4.71 -10.44 9.90
C TYR A 117 -5.04 -9.22 10.77
N PHE A 118 -4.12 -8.82 11.64
CA PHE A 118 -4.28 -7.62 12.48
C PHE A 118 -4.24 -6.35 11.65
N PHE A 119 -3.28 -6.22 10.73
CA PHE A 119 -3.15 -5.07 9.85
C PHE A 119 -4.39 -4.84 8.97
N ARG A 120 -5.14 -5.88 8.63
CA ARG A 120 -6.45 -5.72 7.98
C ARG A 120 -7.36 -4.79 8.78
N PHE A 121 -7.51 -4.98 10.08
CA PHE A 121 -8.38 -4.11 10.90
C PHE A 121 -7.80 -2.69 11.03
N ILE A 122 -6.48 -2.57 11.14
CA ILE A 122 -5.78 -1.28 11.23
C ILE A 122 -6.02 -0.46 9.96
N TYR A 123 -5.85 -1.08 8.78
CA TYR A 123 -6.11 -0.43 7.50
C TYR A 123 -7.59 -0.14 7.28
N GLU A 124 -8.50 -1.06 7.64
CA GLU A 124 -9.94 -0.82 7.57
C GLU A 124 -10.32 0.40 8.42
N GLU A 125 -9.82 0.56 9.65
CA GLU A 125 -10.14 1.71 10.52
C GLU A 125 -9.63 3.03 9.94
N VAL A 126 -8.34 3.09 9.54
CA VAL A 126 -7.72 4.36 9.10
C VAL A 126 -8.24 4.82 7.75
N VAL A 127 -8.37 3.91 6.79
CA VAL A 127 -8.72 4.28 5.42
C VAL A 127 -10.22 4.54 5.27
N THR A 128 -11.08 3.88 6.05
CA THR A 128 -12.52 4.22 6.05
C THR A 128 -12.79 5.55 6.74
N ALA A 129 -11.98 5.94 7.73
CA ALA A 129 -12.02 7.27 8.33
C ALA A 129 -11.57 8.38 7.35
N ILE A 130 -10.57 8.09 6.52
CA ILE A 130 -9.99 9.06 5.59
C ILE A 130 -9.84 8.42 4.20
N PRO A 131 -10.94 8.31 3.42
CA PRO A 131 -10.98 7.57 2.15
C PRO A 131 -10.38 8.39 1.01
N MET A 132 -9.13 8.81 1.16
CA MET A 132 -8.35 9.51 0.14
C MET A 132 -7.04 8.78 -0.12
N ASN A 133 -6.55 8.89 -1.35
CA ASN A 133 -5.29 8.30 -1.75
C ASN A 133 -4.11 8.86 -0.93
N GLY A 134 -2.97 8.15 -0.95
CA GLY A 134 -1.77 8.50 -0.20
C GLY A 134 -1.57 7.69 1.08
N GLY A 135 -2.40 6.69 1.37
CA GLY A 135 -2.17 5.66 2.39
C GLY A 135 -1.59 6.19 3.70
N THR A 136 -0.40 5.70 4.08
CA THR A 136 0.30 6.09 5.32
C THR A 136 0.64 7.58 5.39
N TYR A 137 0.97 8.22 4.27
CA TYR A 137 1.22 9.66 4.24
C TYR A 137 -0.02 10.43 4.69
N ASN A 138 -1.19 10.10 4.12
CA ASN A 138 -2.44 10.79 4.44
C ASN A 138 -2.90 10.48 5.87
N ALA A 139 -2.74 9.24 6.33
CA ALA A 139 -3.01 8.86 7.71
C ALA A 139 -2.18 9.68 8.73
N LEU A 140 -0.89 9.85 8.47
CA LEU A 140 -0.01 10.65 9.34
C LEU A 140 -0.27 12.16 9.18
N LEU A 141 -0.55 12.64 7.97
CA LEU A 141 -0.83 14.06 7.75
C LEU A 141 -2.00 14.56 8.62
N ASN A 142 -3.00 13.71 8.83
CA ASN A 142 -4.21 14.05 9.60
C ASN A 142 -4.07 13.81 11.13
N THR A 143 -3.02 13.10 11.57
CA THR A 143 -2.86 12.67 12.98
C THR A 143 -1.59 13.20 13.65
N THR A 144 -0.59 13.61 12.86
CA THR A 144 0.70 14.15 13.32
C THR A 144 1.06 15.43 12.55
N SER A 145 2.32 15.57 12.12
CA SER A 145 2.87 16.74 11.43
C SER A 145 3.22 16.41 9.97
N LYS A 146 3.27 17.45 9.14
CA LYS A 146 3.69 17.35 7.73
C LYS A 146 5.10 16.74 7.57
N ARG A 147 5.99 16.92 8.55
CA ARG A 147 7.34 16.33 8.55
C ARG A 147 7.29 14.81 8.74
N ALA A 148 6.54 14.33 9.73
CA ALA A 148 6.38 12.89 9.96
C ALA A 148 5.68 12.21 8.78
N ALA A 149 4.65 12.86 8.22
CA ALA A 149 3.99 12.39 7.00
C ALA A 149 4.98 12.31 5.82
N ALA A 150 5.85 13.30 5.63
CA ALA A 150 6.86 13.29 4.57
C ALA A 150 7.87 12.14 4.71
N VAL A 151 8.28 11.77 5.93
CA VAL A 151 9.13 10.59 6.16
C VAL A 151 8.42 9.32 5.72
N ALA A 152 7.14 9.15 6.07
CA ALA A 152 6.37 8.00 5.61
C ALA A 152 6.20 7.99 4.08
N ALA A 153 6.00 9.15 3.47
CA ALA A 153 5.95 9.27 2.00
C ALA A 153 7.26 8.82 1.35
N CYS A 154 8.42 9.17 1.91
CA CYS A 154 9.71 8.69 1.41
C CYS A 154 9.83 7.16 1.52
N LEU A 155 9.42 6.56 2.64
CA LEU A 155 9.41 5.11 2.81
C LEU A 155 8.43 4.43 1.84
N SER A 156 7.27 5.02 1.58
CA SER A 156 6.32 4.51 0.58
C SER A 156 6.86 4.59 -0.85
N ILE A 157 7.51 5.70 -1.22
CA ILE A 157 8.16 5.82 -2.54
C ILE A 157 9.25 4.76 -2.68
N LEU A 158 10.08 4.58 -1.66
CA LEU A 158 11.12 3.55 -1.64
C LEU A 158 10.53 2.14 -1.72
N SER A 159 9.43 1.88 -0.99
CA SER A 159 8.67 0.62 -1.07
C SER A 159 8.23 0.35 -2.51
N TYR A 160 7.55 1.30 -3.16
CA TYR A 160 7.07 1.11 -4.54
C TYR A 160 8.17 0.97 -5.59
N VAL A 161 9.27 1.70 -5.44
CA VAL A 161 10.41 1.56 -6.34
C VAL A 161 11.02 0.17 -6.16
N ALA A 162 11.17 -0.30 -4.92
CA ALA A 162 11.64 -1.63 -4.64
C ALA A 162 10.67 -2.71 -5.15
N THR A 163 9.36 -2.56 -4.96
CA THR A 163 8.32 -3.43 -5.53
C THR A 163 8.50 -3.63 -7.03
N GLY A 164 8.58 -2.53 -7.79
CA GLY A 164 8.68 -2.61 -9.25
C GLY A 164 10.00 -3.21 -9.70
N VAL A 165 11.13 -2.82 -9.09
CA VAL A 165 12.45 -3.34 -9.47
C VAL A 165 12.61 -4.81 -9.09
N VAL A 166 12.24 -5.20 -7.86
CA VAL A 166 12.32 -6.59 -7.39
C VAL A 166 11.41 -7.48 -8.22
N SER A 167 10.17 -7.03 -8.49
CA SER A 167 9.23 -7.83 -9.26
C SER A 167 9.68 -7.99 -10.71
N ALA A 168 10.11 -6.90 -11.36
CA ALA A 168 10.63 -6.98 -12.73
C ALA A 168 11.86 -7.88 -12.83
N THR A 169 12.82 -7.70 -11.92
CA THR A 169 14.08 -8.45 -11.88
C THR A 169 13.82 -9.93 -11.61
N SER A 170 13.04 -10.25 -10.58
CA SER A 170 12.69 -11.64 -10.25
C SER A 170 11.90 -12.30 -11.38
N GLY A 171 10.95 -11.59 -11.99
CA GLY A 171 10.19 -12.14 -13.11
C GLY A 171 11.09 -12.51 -14.29
N VAL A 172 12.06 -11.66 -14.61
CA VAL A 172 13.03 -11.93 -15.67
C VAL A 172 13.97 -13.08 -15.30
N HIS A 173 14.41 -13.20 -14.04
CA HIS A 173 15.18 -14.37 -13.57
C HIS A 173 14.39 -15.69 -13.69
N TYR A 174 13.10 -15.69 -13.36
CA TYR A 174 12.24 -16.86 -13.61
C TYR A 174 12.20 -17.21 -15.11
N LEU A 175 12.12 -16.21 -15.99
CA LEU A 175 12.13 -16.44 -17.44
C LEU A 175 13.50 -16.92 -17.96
N ASP A 176 14.59 -16.42 -17.37
CA ASP A 176 15.97 -16.76 -17.73
C ASP A 176 16.27 -18.25 -17.52
N THR A 177 15.60 -18.88 -16.54
CA THR A 177 15.68 -20.36 -16.36
C THR A 177 15.18 -21.16 -17.57
N GLN A 178 14.39 -20.55 -18.46
CA GLN A 178 13.83 -21.19 -19.64
C GLN A 178 14.57 -20.79 -20.92
N VAL A 179 15.05 -19.55 -21.01
CA VAL A 179 15.72 -19.00 -22.18
C VAL A 179 16.80 -18.03 -21.71
N ASP A 180 18.04 -18.23 -22.17
CA ASP A 180 19.16 -17.33 -21.89
C ASP A 180 18.87 -15.91 -22.43
N ILE A 181 18.72 -14.94 -21.52
CA ILE A 181 18.34 -13.57 -21.86
C ILE A 181 19.19 -12.54 -21.10
N PRO A 182 19.45 -11.36 -21.69
CA PRO A 182 20.15 -10.29 -21.00
C PRO A 182 19.27 -9.68 -19.90
N ILE A 183 19.41 -10.16 -18.67
CA ILE A 183 18.54 -9.84 -17.51
C ILE A 183 18.33 -8.33 -17.33
N VAL A 184 19.41 -7.53 -17.33
CA VAL A 184 19.34 -6.07 -17.17
C VAL A 184 18.48 -5.42 -18.25
N PHE A 185 18.71 -5.76 -19.52
CA PHE A 185 17.97 -5.18 -20.65
C PHE A 185 16.50 -5.61 -20.62
N CYS A 186 16.23 -6.89 -20.41
CA CYS A 186 14.88 -7.44 -20.32
C CYS A 186 14.09 -6.84 -19.14
N THR A 187 14.74 -6.59 -18.01
CA THR A 187 14.13 -5.94 -16.84
C THR A 187 13.71 -4.51 -17.14
N ILE A 188 14.59 -3.72 -17.78
CA ILE A 188 14.28 -2.33 -18.19
C ILE A 188 13.18 -2.33 -19.26
N ALA A 189 13.23 -3.24 -20.23
CA ALA A 189 12.22 -3.38 -21.27
C ALA A 189 10.85 -3.73 -20.67
N LEU A 190 10.82 -4.60 -19.65
CA LEU A 190 9.60 -4.93 -18.92
C LEU A 190 9.04 -3.72 -18.17
N LEU A 191 9.88 -2.99 -17.42
CA LEU A 191 9.49 -1.75 -16.76
C LEU A 191 8.93 -0.72 -17.75
N PHE A 192 9.52 -0.62 -18.94
CA PHE A 192 9.05 0.28 -20.00
C PHE A 192 7.71 -0.17 -20.58
N ALA A 193 7.54 -1.45 -20.88
CA ALA A 193 6.27 -2.00 -21.38
C ALA A 193 5.12 -1.75 -20.40
N PHE A 194 5.37 -1.90 -19.10
CA PHE A 194 4.36 -1.61 -18.08
C PHE A 194 4.18 -0.12 -17.79
N ALA A 195 5.17 0.73 -18.07
CA ALA A 195 4.97 2.18 -18.13
C ALA A 195 3.97 2.54 -19.25
N LEU A 196 4.13 1.94 -20.43
CA LEU A 196 3.19 2.10 -21.55
C LEU A 196 1.77 1.67 -21.17
N LEU A 197 1.63 0.54 -20.49
CA LEU A 197 0.35 0.06 -19.97
C LEU A 197 -0.24 1.03 -18.93
N ALA A 198 0.58 1.55 -18.00
CA ALA A 198 0.17 2.52 -17.00
C ALA A 198 -0.38 3.83 -17.62
N PHE A 199 0.09 4.23 -18.82
CA PHE A 199 -0.47 5.38 -19.53
C PHE A 199 -1.91 5.16 -20.03
N VAL A 200 -2.33 3.91 -20.25
CA VAL A 200 -3.67 3.57 -20.76
C VAL A 200 -4.76 3.90 -19.73
N GLY A 201 -4.52 3.60 -18.45
CA GLY A 201 -5.43 3.91 -17.35
C GLY A 201 -5.74 2.72 -16.43
N ILE A 202 -6.04 2.99 -15.17
CA ILE A 202 -6.24 1.96 -14.12
C ILE A 202 -7.43 1.04 -14.40
N ALA A 203 -8.54 1.56 -14.94
CA ALA A 203 -9.76 0.79 -15.18
C ALA A 203 -9.60 -0.24 -16.31
N GLU A 204 -8.88 0.12 -17.37
CA GLU A 204 -8.52 -0.81 -18.44
C GLU A 204 -7.51 -1.85 -17.94
N ASN A 205 -6.53 -1.41 -17.16
CA ASN A 205 -5.48 -2.26 -16.62
C ASN A 205 -5.99 -3.27 -15.59
N SER A 206 -7.06 -2.94 -14.84
CA SER A 206 -7.62 -3.82 -13.82
C SER A 206 -8.22 -5.11 -14.39
N ARG A 207 -8.64 -5.11 -15.67
CA ARG A 207 -9.11 -6.33 -16.36
C ARG A 207 -7.97 -7.29 -16.66
N VAL A 208 -6.86 -6.75 -17.16
CA VAL A 208 -5.64 -7.53 -17.43
C VAL A 208 -5.08 -8.08 -16.11
N ALA A 209 -5.01 -7.22 -15.08
CA ALA A 209 -4.60 -7.62 -13.74
C ALA A 209 -5.45 -8.77 -13.19
N LEU A 210 -6.78 -8.74 -13.40
CA LEU A 210 -7.67 -9.81 -12.96
C LEU A 210 -7.41 -11.15 -13.65
N VAL A 211 -7.14 -11.15 -14.95
CA VAL A 211 -6.83 -12.39 -15.69
C VAL A 211 -5.53 -13.00 -15.18
N ILE A 212 -4.49 -12.18 -15.01
CA ILE A 212 -3.20 -12.60 -14.46
C ILE A 212 -3.39 -13.18 -13.04
N PHE A 213 -4.13 -12.46 -12.19
CA PHE A 213 -4.36 -12.85 -10.81
C PHE A 213 -5.09 -14.19 -10.68
N LEU A 214 -6.16 -14.40 -11.45
CA LEU A 214 -6.93 -15.64 -11.43
C LEU A 214 -6.13 -16.83 -11.98
N HIS A 215 -5.35 -16.60 -13.05
CA HIS A 215 -4.48 -17.63 -13.61
C HIS A 215 -3.41 -18.05 -12.59
N HIS A 216 -2.78 -17.09 -11.93
CA HIS A 216 -1.78 -17.35 -10.90
C HIS A 216 -2.35 -18.13 -9.70
N ILE A 217 -3.56 -17.80 -9.24
CA ILE A 217 -4.26 -18.57 -8.18
C ILE A 217 -4.41 -20.05 -8.58
N VAL A 218 -4.75 -20.33 -9.84
CA VAL A 218 -4.86 -21.71 -10.34
C VAL A 218 -3.51 -22.41 -10.30
N VAL A 219 -2.45 -21.75 -10.79
CA VAL A 219 -1.09 -22.33 -10.79
C VAL A 219 -0.61 -22.62 -9.37
N LEU A 220 -0.73 -21.66 -8.44
CA LEU A 220 -0.36 -21.86 -7.04
C LEU A 220 -1.20 -22.95 -6.36
N SER A 221 -2.49 -23.05 -6.68
CA SER A 221 -3.36 -24.11 -6.12
C SER A 221 -2.91 -25.49 -6.57
N ILE A 222 -2.56 -25.65 -7.85
CA ILE A 222 -2.01 -26.89 -8.38
C ILE A 222 -0.66 -27.21 -7.73
N LEU A 223 0.19 -26.21 -7.52
CA LEU A 223 1.48 -26.36 -6.86
C LEU A 223 1.34 -26.80 -5.40
N VAL A 224 0.40 -26.22 -4.65
CA VAL A 224 0.11 -26.65 -3.27
C VAL A 224 -0.31 -28.13 -3.26
N VAL A 225 -1.25 -28.52 -4.13
CA VAL A 225 -1.71 -29.91 -4.22
C VAL A 225 -0.57 -30.85 -4.64
N SER A 226 0.26 -30.45 -5.60
CA SER A 226 1.40 -31.27 -6.05
C SER A 226 2.43 -31.48 -4.94
N CYS A 227 2.75 -30.43 -4.18
CA CYS A 227 3.62 -30.51 -3.02
C CYS A 227 3.07 -31.44 -1.94
N ILE A 228 1.76 -31.36 -1.64
CA ILE A 228 1.11 -32.25 -0.68
C ILE A 228 1.20 -33.71 -1.14
N VAL A 229 0.83 -34.00 -2.39
CA VAL A 229 0.84 -35.37 -2.93
C VAL A 229 2.28 -35.93 -2.95
N TYR A 230 3.26 -35.13 -3.38
CA TYR A 230 4.65 -35.54 -3.41
C TYR A 230 5.22 -35.75 -2.00
N GLY A 231 4.92 -34.85 -1.06
CA GLY A 231 5.35 -34.95 0.33
C GLY A 231 4.79 -36.18 1.06
N ILE A 232 3.54 -36.57 0.78
CA ILE A 232 2.94 -37.80 1.32
C ILE A 232 3.66 -39.04 0.78
N LYS A 233 4.08 -39.03 -0.49
CA LYS A 233 4.84 -40.14 -1.10
C LYS A 233 6.29 -40.20 -0.62
N ASN A 234 6.90 -39.05 -0.29
CA ASN A 234 8.30 -38.92 0.08
C ASN A 234 8.49 -38.25 1.46
N PRO A 235 7.94 -38.82 2.54
CA PRO A 235 7.97 -38.18 3.87
C PRO A 235 9.38 -38.06 4.47
N HIS A 236 10.36 -38.79 3.92
CA HIS A 236 11.74 -38.74 4.38
C HIS A 236 12.38 -37.36 4.14
N ILE A 237 12.08 -36.68 3.04
CA ILE A 237 12.64 -35.35 2.70
C ILE A 237 12.33 -34.34 3.80
N PHE A 238 11.04 -34.23 4.17
CA PHE A 238 10.62 -33.34 5.25
C PHE A 238 11.28 -33.73 6.58
N ARG A 239 11.33 -35.03 6.91
CA ARG A 239 11.95 -35.52 8.15
C ARG A 239 13.44 -35.22 8.22
N ASP A 240 14.15 -35.29 7.10
CA ASP A 240 15.58 -35.01 7.04
C ASP A 240 15.85 -33.51 7.09
N ASN A 241 15.02 -32.69 6.44
CA ASN A 241 15.03 -31.24 6.60
C ASN A 241 14.83 -30.80 8.05
N MET A 242 13.97 -31.48 8.82
CA MET A 242 13.77 -31.17 10.24
C MET A 242 15.00 -31.46 11.12
N LYS A 243 15.89 -32.36 10.67
CA LYS A 243 17.16 -32.69 11.36
C LYS A 243 18.30 -31.75 10.97
N ALA A 244 18.16 -30.97 9.90
CA ALA A 244 19.19 -30.04 9.47
C ALA A 244 19.49 -28.97 10.53
N ASP A 245 20.71 -28.48 10.54
CA ASP A 245 21.14 -27.39 11.41
C ASP A 245 20.45 -26.06 11.02
N PHE A 246 20.46 -25.11 11.95
CA PHE A 246 19.95 -23.77 11.67
C PHE A 246 20.95 -22.99 10.81
N PRO A 247 20.48 -22.19 9.85
CA PRO A 247 21.37 -21.37 9.03
C PRO A 247 22.06 -20.31 9.90
N GLU A 248 23.33 -20.05 9.62
CA GLU A 248 24.05 -18.89 10.14
C GLU A 248 23.50 -17.60 9.52
N VAL A 249 23.55 -16.50 10.26
CA VAL A 249 23.03 -15.22 9.79
C VAL A 249 24.06 -14.12 9.96
N ASP A 250 24.35 -13.41 8.87
CA ASP A 250 25.12 -12.17 8.92
C ASP A 250 24.32 -11.06 9.61
N PHE A 251 24.86 -10.56 10.72
CA PHE A 251 24.39 -9.38 11.42
C PHE A 251 25.51 -8.35 11.50
N ALA A 252 25.37 -7.27 10.71
CA ALA A 252 26.30 -6.15 10.69
C ALA A 252 27.77 -6.53 10.41
N GLY A 253 27.99 -7.54 9.55
CA GLY A 253 29.32 -8.04 9.20
C GLY A 253 29.88 -9.07 10.18
N SER A 254 29.08 -9.52 11.15
CA SER A 254 29.41 -10.62 12.06
C SER A 254 28.47 -11.80 11.82
N MET A 255 29.02 -13.01 11.63
CA MET A 255 28.21 -14.22 11.51
C MET A 255 27.74 -14.65 12.89
N LEU A 256 26.42 -14.73 13.07
CA LEU A 256 25.79 -15.26 14.26
C LEU A 256 25.50 -16.75 14.06
N ASP A 257 25.82 -17.57 15.07
CA ASP A 257 25.49 -18.98 15.10
C ASP A 257 23.98 -19.19 14.97
N GLY A 258 23.61 -20.10 14.06
CA GLY A 258 22.23 -20.46 13.81
C GLY A 258 21.59 -21.13 15.03
N ASN A 259 20.49 -20.58 15.51
CA ASN A 259 19.61 -21.19 16.50
C ASN A 259 18.13 -20.84 16.23
N ALA A 260 17.22 -21.49 16.95
CA ALA A 260 15.78 -21.29 16.76
C ALA A 260 15.33 -19.82 16.88
N PHE A 261 15.93 -19.04 17.79
CA PHE A 261 15.60 -17.62 17.95
C PHE A 261 16.06 -16.81 16.74
N THR A 262 17.31 -16.95 16.31
CA THR A 262 17.85 -16.26 15.13
C THR A 262 17.05 -16.61 13.87
N ALA A 263 16.74 -17.90 13.68
CA ALA A 263 15.96 -18.38 12.55
C ALA A 263 14.56 -17.75 12.50
N VAL A 264 13.86 -17.69 13.63
CA VAL A 264 12.52 -17.07 13.69
C VAL A 264 12.60 -15.56 13.51
N PHE A 265 13.54 -14.88 14.17
CA PHE A 265 13.66 -13.42 14.13
C PHE A 265 14.03 -12.90 12.73
N PHE A 266 15.10 -13.41 12.14
CA PHE A 266 15.53 -13.01 10.79
C PHE A 266 14.60 -13.58 9.71
N GLY A 267 14.06 -14.78 9.93
CA GLY A 267 13.03 -15.36 9.08
C GLY A 267 11.75 -14.52 9.04
N PHE A 268 11.31 -13.99 10.19
CA PHE A 268 10.16 -13.07 10.26
C PHE A 268 10.44 -11.78 9.46
N GLY A 269 11.62 -11.19 9.63
CA GLY A 269 12.04 -10.03 8.84
C GLY A 269 11.99 -10.30 7.34
N ALA A 270 12.58 -11.40 6.88
CA ALA A 270 12.53 -11.81 5.48
C ALA A 270 11.10 -12.12 5.00
N ALA A 271 10.25 -12.68 5.87
CA ALA A 271 8.87 -13.05 5.53
C ALA A 271 7.97 -11.84 5.31
N MET A 272 8.34 -10.66 5.79
CA MET A 272 7.61 -9.41 5.51
C MET A 272 7.59 -9.10 4.00
N LEU A 273 8.57 -9.59 3.23
CA LEU A 273 8.54 -9.49 1.77
C LEU A 273 7.38 -10.25 1.14
N GLY A 274 6.88 -11.32 1.79
CA GLY A 274 5.81 -12.17 1.28
C GLY A 274 4.40 -11.62 1.46
N ILE A 275 4.28 -10.39 1.98
CA ILE A 275 2.99 -9.68 2.17
C ILE A 275 3.02 -8.26 1.60
N THR A 276 4.04 -7.94 0.83
CA THR A 276 4.15 -6.63 0.21
C THR A 276 3.08 -6.44 -0.85
N GLY A 277 2.58 -5.21 -1.01
CA GLY A 277 1.46 -4.90 -1.90
C GLY A 277 0.12 -4.79 -1.18
N PHE A 278 0.04 -5.22 0.09
CA PHE A 278 -1.12 -4.97 0.95
C PHE A 278 -1.41 -3.47 1.09
N GLU A 279 -0.36 -2.65 1.18
CA GLU A 279 -0.42 -1.19 1.28
C GLU A 279 -0.92 -0.51 -0.01
N SER A 280 -0.74 -1.18 -1.15
CA SER A 280 -1.05 -0.63 -2.48
C SER A 280 -2.53 -0.28 -2.62
N SER A 281 -3.43 -1.08 -2.02
CA SER A 281 -4.88 -0.84 -2.05
C SER A 281 -5.28 0.55 -1.51
N SER A 282 -4.54 1.06 -0.50
CA SER A 282 -4.82 2.37 0.10
C SER A 282 -4.42 3.56 -0.80
N ASN A 283 -3.66 3.30 -1.86
CA ASN A 283 -3.18 4.34 -2.79
C ASN A 283 -4.00 4.42 -4.08
N TYR A 284 -5.02 3.56 -4.25
CA TYR A 284 -6.05 3.71 -5.27
C TYR A 284 -7.45 3.52 -4.68
N VAL A 285 -7.65 3.91 -3.41
CA VAL A 285 -8.93 3.73 -2.71
C VAL A 285 -10.03 4.60 -3.34
N GLU A 286 -9.68 5.76 -3.88
CA GLU A 286 -10.61 6.68 -4.56
C GLU A 286 -11.20 6.08 -5.85
N GLU A 287 -10.50 5.10 -6.43
CA GLU A 287 -10.88 4.36 -7.61
C GLU A 287 -11.74 3.12 -7.29
N GLN A 288 -11.92 2.76 -6.02
CA GLN A 288 -12.72 1.61 -5.60
C GLN A 288 -14.18 1.99 -5.30
N ALA A 289 -15.12 1.10 -5.61
CA ALA A 289 -16.52 1.33 -5.27
C ALA A 289 -16.75 1.31 -3.74
N PRO A 290 -17.80 1.97 -3.21
CA PRO A 290 -18.09 1.99 -1.78
C PRO A 290 -18.13 0.59 -1.16
N GLY A 291 -17.42 0.40 -0.05
CA GLY A 291 -17.31 -0.88 0.66
C GLY A 291 -16.39 -1.93 0.01
N VAL A 292 -15.85 -1.70 -1.19
CA VAL A 292 -14.93 -2.65 -1.86
C VAL A 292 -13.60 -2.77 -1.15
N PHE A 293 -13.05 -1.66 -0.63
CA PHE A 293 -11.75 -1.64 0.03
C PHE A 293 -11.59 -2.72 1.12
N ARG A 294 -12.59 -2.87 1.99
CA ARG A 294 -12.59 -3.87 3.07
C ARG A 294 -12.54 -5.30 2.53
N LYS A 295 -13.27 -5.54 1.44
CA LYS A 295 -13.29 -6.85 0.78
C LYS A 295 -11.97 -7.14 0.08
N THR A 296 -11.36 -6.14 -0.56
CA THR A 296 -10.01 -6.22 -1.13
C THR A 296 -9.00 -6.68 -0.08
N LEU A 297 -8.97 -6.04 1.11
CA LEU A 297 -8.06 -6.43 2.20
C LEU A 297 -8.33 -7.85 2.71
N ARG A 298 -9.61 -8.22 2.89
CA ARG A 298 -10.00 -9.58 3.30
C ARG A 298 -9.51 -10.63 2.30
N ASN A 299 -9.75 -10.41 1.01
CA ASN A 299 -9.42 -11.35 -0.05
C ASN A 299 -7.89 -11.51 -0.17
N MET A 300 -7.14 -10.40 -0.13
CA MET A 300 -5.68 -10.43 -0.12
C MET A 300 -5.13 -11.18 1.09
N TRP A 301 -5.60 -10.86 2.31
CA TRP A 301 -5.16 -11.54 3.52
C TRP A 301 -5.40 -13.04 3.44
N ALA A 302 -6.61 -13.46 3.04
CA ALA A 302 -6.97 -14.87 2.99
C ALA A 302 -6.09 -15.66 2.00
N LEU A 303 -5.92 -15.13 0.78
CA LEU A 303 -5.14 -15.78 -0.27
C LEU A 303 -3.64 -15.78 0.08
N ALA A 304 -3.09 -14.63 0.50
CA ALA A 304 -1.68 -14.53 0.85
C ALA A 304 -1.32 -15.42 2.05
N SER A 305 -2.17 -15.48 3.08
CA SER A 305 -1.95 -16.34 4.24
C SER A 305 -1.98 -17.82 3.86
N PHE A 306 -2.96 -18.23 3.06
CA PHE A 306 -3.10 -19.61 2.61
C PHE A 306 -1.87 -20.04 1.78
N PHE A 307 -1.54 -19.29 0.71
CA PHE A 307 -0.46 -19.69 -0.18
C PHE A 307 0.91 -19.61 0.48
N ASN A 308 1.23 -18.56 1.23
CA ASN A 308 2.52 -18.47 1.93
C ASN A 308 2.72 -19.65 2.88
N VAL A 309 1.76 -19.94 3.76
CA VAL A 309 1.91 -21.01 4.75
C VAL A 309 1.95 -22.39 4.08
N CYS A 310 1.03 -22.67 3.14
CA CYS A 310 0.99 -23.96 2.46
C CYS A 310 2.25 -24.20 1.61
N LEU A 311 2.73 -23.21 0.87
CA LEU A 311 3.93 -23.35 0.05
C LEU A 311 5.19 -23.42 0.91
N GLY A 312 5.27 -22.70 2.03
CA GLY A 312 6.39 -22.83 2.96
C GLY A 312 6.55 -24.25 3.51
N VAL A 313 5.44 -24.92 3.86
CA VAL A 313 5.47 -26.34 4.26
C VAL A 313 5.73 -27.24 3.04
N GLY A 314 5.08 -26.96 1.92
CA GLY A 314 5.19 -27.76 0.69
C GLY A 314 6.61 -27.81 0.12
N ILE A 315 7.31 -26.67 0.07
CA ILE A 315 8.70 -26.58 -0.41
C ILE A 315 9.61 -27.46 0.45
N LEU A 316 9.49 -27.40 1.78
CA LEU A 316 10.25 -28.26 2.70
C LEU A 316 9.89 -29.74 2.61
N ALA A 317 8.73 -30.08 2.04
CA ALA A 317 8.30 -31.47 1.84
C ALA A 317 8.75 -32.03 0.48
N VAL A 318 9.10 -31.18 -0.48
CA VAL A 318 9.50 -31.56 -1.84
C VAL A 318 11.00 -31.49 -2.06
N LEU A 319 11.67 -30.46 -1.52
CA LEU A 319 13.07 -30.18 -1.78
C LEU A 319 13.92 -30.34 -0.50
N PRO A 320 15.11 -30.96 -0.57
CA PRO A 320 16.07 -30.92 0.54
C PRO A 320 16.58 -29.50 0.75
N LEU A 321 16.91 -29.11 1.99
CA LEU A 321 17.44 -27.77 2.29
C LEU A 321 18.76 -27.49 1.56
N GLY A 322 19.72 -28.40 1.69
CA GLY A 322 21.03 -28.32 1.04
C GLY A 322 21.21 -29.27 -0.15
N GLY A 323 22.40 -29.24 -0.74
CA GLY A 323 22.77 -30.02 -1.92
C GLY A 323 22.49 -29.29 -3.24
N ASP A 324 23.06 -29.80 -4.33
CA ASP A 324 23.06 -29.13 -5.65
C ASP A 324 21.66 -28.94 -6.25
N ASN A 325 20.69 -29.77 -5.84
CA ASN A 325 19.28 -29.69 -6.23
C ASN A 325 18.37 -29.25 -5.07
N GLY A 326 18.96 -28.74 -3.99
CA GLY A 326 18.25 -28.29 -2.81
C GLY A 326 17.72 -26.87 -2.91
N ILE A 327 17.05 -26.44 -1.85
CA ILE A 327 16.43 -25.12 -1.74
C ILE A 327 17.48 -24.01 -1.85
N TYR A 328 18.61 -24.15 -1.16
CA TYR A 328 19.67 -23.13 -1.18
C TYR A 328 20.38 -22.98 -2.53
N ALA A 329 20.33 -24.00 -3.39
CA ALA A 329 20.89 -23.94 -4.74
C ALA A 329 19.89 -23.38 -5.78
N SER A 330 18.62 -23.24 -5.42
CA SER A 330 17.52 -22.89 -6.34
C SER A 330 16.88 -21.55 -5.99
N THR A 331 17.66 -20.57 -5.51
CA THR A 331 17.13 -19.32 -4.94
C THR A 331 16.34 -18.48 -5.93
N ASP A 332 16.77 -18.41 -7.18
CA ASP A 332 16.20 -17.47 -8.16
C ASP A 332 14.84 -17.93 -8.71
N ALA A 333 14.60 -19.25 -8.72
CA ALA A 333 13.37 -19.86 -9.25
C ALA A 333 12.84 -21.00 -8.37
N LEU A 334 12.84 -20.81 -7.04
CA LEU A 334 12.56 -21.85 -6.06
C LEU A 334 11.21 -22.56 -6.27
N LEU A 335 10.15 -21.79 -6.55
CA LEU A 335 8.82 -22.37 -6.77
C LEU A 335 8.75 -23.18 -8.07
N ALA A 336 9.47 -22.76 -9.12
CA ALA A 336 9.58 -23.51 -10.36
C ALA A 336 10.34 -24.82 -10.13
N LYS A 337 11.39 -24.82 -9.29
CA LYS A 337 12.10 -26.05 -8.94
C LYS A 337 11.22 -27.01 -8.13
N ALA A 338 10.44 -26.50 -7.17
CA ALA A 338 9.49 -27.32 -6.42
C ALA A 338 8.40 -27.92 -7.34
N ALA A 339 7.95 -27.15 -8.34
CA ALA A 339 7.02 -27.61 -9.36
C ALA A 339 7.64 -28.72 -10.24
N GLU A 340 8.87 -28.51 -10.70
CA GLU A 340 9.63 -29.48 -11.49
C GLU A 340 9.79 -30.81 -10.76
N VAL A 341 10.19 -30.78 -9.49
CA VAL A 341 10.40 -32.01 -8.69
C VAL A 341 9.07 -32.69 -8.36
N SER A 342 8.01 -31.92 -8.09
CA SER A 342 6.72 -32.48 -7.67
C SER A 342 5.91 -33.10 -8.82
N MET A 343 5.94 -32.52 -10.03
CA MET A 343 5.09 -32.96 -11.16
C MET A 343 5.83 -33.08 -12.51
N GLY A 344 7.11 -32.79 -12.56
CA GLY A 344 7.95 -32.89 -13.76
C GLY A 344 8.24 -31.54 -14.42
N SER A 345 9.16 -31.55 -15.39
CA SER A 345 9.70 -30.36 -16.05
C SER A 345 8.66 -29.44 -16.68
N TRP A 346 7.61 -30.00 -17.29
CA TRP A 346 6.53 -29.22 -17.88
C TRP A 346 5.86 -28.29 -16.87
N PHE A 347 5.72 -28.73 -15.61
CA PHE A 347 5.10 -27.92 -14.56
C PHE A 347 6.06 -26.85 -14.04
N GLY A 348 7.37 -27.17 -13.96
CA GLY A 348 8.42 -26.18 -13.70
C GLY A 348 8.44 -25.04 -14.73
N THR A 349 8.36 -25.37 -16.03
CA THR A 349 8.26 -24.38 -17.10
C THR A 349 6.98 -23.55 -16.98
N TRP A 350 5.84 -24.19 -16.69
CA TRP A 350 4.58 -23.44 -16.53
C TRP A 350 4.63 -22.47 -15.36
N VAL A 351 5.16 -22.89 -14.20
CA VAL A 351 5.35 -22.01 -13.04
C VAL A 351 6.34 -20.89 -13.35
N SER A 352 7.38 -21.13 -14.14
CA SER A 352 8.33 -20.07 -14.53
C SER A 352 7.69 -19.00 -15.43
N ILE A 353 6.87 -19.41 -16.39
CA ILE A 353 6.12 -18.47 -17.25
C ILE A 353 5.08 -17.71 -16.44
N ASP A 354 4.33 -18.42 -15.57
CA ASP A 354 3.35 -17.81 -14.66
C ASP A 354 4.02 -16.79 -13.74
N ALA A 355 5.18 -17.12 -13.16
CA ALA A 355 5.96 -16.22 -12.31
C ALA A 355 6.34 -14.93 -13.04
N PHE A 356 6.84 -15.02 -14.27
CA PHE A 356 7.12 -13.86 -15.10
C PHE A 356 5.86 -12.99 -15.31
N VAL A 357 4.72 -13.61 -15.64
CA VAL A 357 3.46 -12.90 -15.93
C VAL A 357 2.87 -12.24 -14.68
N VAL A 358 2.82 -12.93 -13.53
CA VAL A 358 2.27 -12.36 -12.29
C VAL A 358 3.16 -11.25 -11.72
N LEU A 359 4.49 -11.42 -11.75
CA LEU A 359 5.43 -10.41 -11.28
C LEU A 359 5.41 -9.17 -12.18
N SER A 360 5.13 -9.35 -13.47
CA SER A 360 4.81 -8.23 -14.37
C SER A 360 3.53 -7.50 -13.94
N GLY A 361 2.53 -8.23 -13.44
CA GLY A 361 1.36 -7.68 -12.75
C GLY A 361 1.73 -6.86 -11.50
N SER A 362 2.69 -7.31 -10.70
CA SER A 362 3.20 -6.55 -9.54
C SER A 362 3.88 -5.24 -9.95
N VAL A 363 4.58 -5.23 -11.10
CA VAL A 363 5.12 -3.99 -11.69
C VAL A 363 3.99 -3.00 -12.03
N LEU A 364 2.88 -3.48 -12.58
CA LEU A 364 1.71 -2.62 -12.81
C LEU A 364 1.18 -2.03 -11.48
N THR A 365 1.16 -2.82 -10.43
CA THR A 365 0.70 -2.40 -9.10
C THR A 365 1.56 -1.30 -8.51
N SER A 366 2.89 -1.39 -8.68
CA SER A 366 3.80 -0.34 -8.22
C SER A 366 3.59 0.98 -8.98
N TYR A 367 3.32 0.93 -10.30
CA TYR A 367 2.93 2.10 -11.08
C TYR A 367 1.61 2.73 -10.60
N VAL A 368 0.60 1.91 -10.28
CA VAL A 368 -0.68 2.39 -9.74
C VAL A 368 -0.46 3.05 -8.38
N GLY A 369 0.25 2.38 -7.47
CA GLY A 369 0.51 2.86 -6.12
C GLY A 369 1.31 4.17 -6.07
N ILE A 370 2.39 4.27 -6.86
CA ILE A 370 3.20 5.49 -6.91
C ILE A 370 2.43 6.66 -7.53
N CYS A 371 1.58 6.42 -8.53
CA CYS A 371 0.73 7.46 -9.12
C CYS A 371 -0.21 8.06 -8.08
N GLY A 372 -0.90 7.22 -7.31
CA GLY A 372 -1.80 7.68 -6.24
C GLY A 372 -1.08 8.50 -5.17
N LEU A 373 0.07 7.99 -4.70
CA LEU A 373 0.86 8.66 -3.67
C LEU A 373 1.44 10.00 -4.14
N VAL A 374 2.16 10.01 -5.28
CA VAL A 374 2.85 11.22 -5.76
C VAL A 374 1.85 12.28 -6.22
N ARG A 375 0.70 11.88 -6.79
CA ARG A 375 -0.40 12.81 -7.08
C ARG A 375 -0.89 13.48 -5.81
N ARG A 376 -1.13 12.71 -4.73
CA ARG A 376 -1.55 13.26 -3.44
C ARG A 376 -0.53 14.25 -2.88
N LEU A 377 0.75 13.85 -2.84
CA LEU A 377 1.85 14.71 -2.37
C LEU A 377 1.95 16.02 -3.16
N SER A 378 1.69 15.98 -4.46
CA SER A 378 1.73 17.15 -5.34
C SER A 378 0.54 18.09 -5.07
N THR A 379 -0.65 17.54 -4.86
CA THR A 379 -1.85 18.31 -4.47
C THR A 379 -1.68 18.99 -3.11
N ASP A 380 -1.04 18.30 -2.14
CA ASP A 380 -0.75 18.83 -0.81
C ASP A 380 0.50 19.75 -0.76
N ARG A 381 1.01 20.16 -1.94
CA ARG A 381 2.18 21.04 -2.12
C ARG A 381 3.42 20.54 -1.36
N VAL A 382 3.60 19.22 -1.30
CA VAL A 382 4.85 18.58 -0.84
C VAL A 382 5.81 18.40 -2.02
N LEU A 383 5.27 17.99 -3.18
CA LEU A 383 6.01 17.84 -4.43
C LEU A 383 5.57 18.89 -5.47
N PRO A 384 6.38 19.13 -6.53
CA PRO A 384 6.05 20.08 -7.58
C PRO A 384 4.69 19.80 -8.24
N SER A 385 3.91 20.85 -8.48
CA SER A 385 2.54 20.75 -8.99
C SER A 385 2.42 20.12 -10.39
N PHE A 386 3.48 20.17 -11.20
CA PHE A 386 3.45 19.58 -12.54
C PHE A 386 3.25 18.05 -12.52
N LEU A 387 3.64 17.37 -11.44
CA LEU A 387 3.45 15.93 -11.28
C LEU A 387 1.96 15.56 -11.14
N ALA A 388 1.13 16.46 -10.61
CA ALA A 388 -0.32 16.26 -10.53
C ALA A 388 -1.03 16.44 -11.88
N LYS A 389 -0.33 16.92 -12.93
CA LYS A 389 -0.94 17.21 -14.23
C LYS A 389 -1.36 15.93 -14.94
N THR A 390 -2.61 15.89 -15.36
CA THR A 390 -3.19 14.78 -16.14
C THR A 390 -3.10 15.05 -17.65
N ASN A 391 -2.95 13.98 -18.44
CA ASN A 391 -3.01 14.06 -19.90
C ASN A 391 -4.48 14.22 -20.37
N LYS A 392 -4.72 15.02 -21.41
CA LYS A 392 -6.01 15.18 -22.08
C LYS A 392 -6.54 13.89 -22.74
N MET A 393 -5.68 12.98 -23.19
CA MET A 393 -6.12 11.77 -23.92
C MET A 393 -6.72 10.69 -23.02
N ARG A 394 -6.13 10.46 -21.84
CA ARG A 394 -6.47 9.33 -20.96
C ARG A 394 -6.67 9.72 -19.49
N GLY A 395 -6.44 10.99 -19.13
CA GLY A 395 -6.56 11.45 -17.75
C GLY A 395 -5.46 10.97 -16.80
N THR A 396 -4.37 10.37 -17.29
CA THR A 396 -3.31 9.77 -16.47
C THR A 396 -2.19 10.76 -16.09
N ASN A 397 -1.56 10.54 -14.94
CA ASN A 397 -0.42 11.32 -14.41
C ASN A 397 0.91 10.96 -15.10
N HIS A 398 1.00 11.28 -16.39
CA HIS A 398 2.09 10.87 -17.27
C HIS A 398 3.50 11.22 -16.79
N TYR A 399 3.69 12.36 -16.12
CA TYR A 399 4.99 12.74 -15.55
C TYR A 399 5.42 11.82 -14.41
N ILE A 400 4.49 11.36 -13.57
CA ILE A 400 4.80 10.44 -12.46
C ILE A 400 5.27 9.11 -13.03
N ILE A 401 4.56 8.59 -14.05
CA ILE A 401 4.92 7.33 -14.73
C ILE A 401 6.33 7.44 -15.33
N GLY A 402 6.63 8.51 -16.06
CA GLY A 402 7.94 8.72 -16.68
C GLY A 402 9.08 8.84 -15.65
N VAL A 403 8.88 9.64 -14.59
CA VAL A 403 9.89 9.79 -13.52
C VAL A 403 10.12 8.48 -12.77
N TYR A 404 9.05 7.74 -12.47
CA TYR A 404 9.17 6.43 -11.83
C TYR A 404 9.91 5.43 -12.72
N PHE A 405 9.60 5.37 -14.01
CA PHE A 405 10.31 4.51 -14.96
C PHE A 405 11.81 4.82 -14.99
N LEU A 406 12.20 6.10 -15.07
CA LEU A 406 13.60 6.51 -15.07
C LEU A 406 14.29 6.14 -13.75
N LEU A 407 13.64 6.38 -12.62
CA LEU A 407 14.17 6.05 -11.30
C LEU A 407 14.36 4.53 -11.14
N SER A 408 13.34 3.73 -11.45
CA SER A 408 13.41 2.26 -11.36
C SER A 408 14.45 1.70 -12.33
N SER A 409 14.52 2.19 -13.57
CA SER A 409 15.54 1.77 -14.54
C SER A 409 16.95 2.12 -14.09
N SER A 410 17.14 3.30 -13.45
CA SER A 410 18.44 3.69 -12.92
C SER A 410 18.93 2.74 -11.82
N LEU A 411 18.02 2.24 -10.96
CA LEU A 411 18.39 1.27 -9.93
C LEU A 411 18.72 -0.09 -10.53
N VAL A 412 17.97 -0.54 -11.55
CA VAL A 412 18.30 -1.78 -12.28
C VAL A 412 19.72 -1.71 -12.87
N LEU A 413 20.10 -0.56 -13.46
CA LEU A 413 21.44 -0.36 -14.01
C LEU A 413 22.52 -0.33 -12.92
N VAL A 414 22.31 0.44 -11.85
CA VAL A 414 23.29 0.61 -10.77
C VAL A 414 23.53 -0.70 -10.02
N LEU A 415 22.48 -1.50 -9.83
CA LEU A 415 22.54 -2.76 -9.10
C LEU A 415 22.74 -3.98 -10.01
N ASN A 416 22.94 -3.76 -11.31
CA ASN A 416 23.12 -4.82 -12.30
C ASN A 416 22.04 -5.93 -12.22
N ALA A 417 20.80 -5.53 -11.97
CA ALA A 417 19.66 -6.43 -11.75
C ALA A 417 19.88 -7.49 -10.64
N ASP A 418 20.60 -7.14 -9.56
CA ASP A 418 20.67 -7.95 -8.35
C ASP A 418 19.46 -7.68 -7.44
N ALA A 419 18.57 -8.67 -7.34
CA ALA A 419 17.39 -8.61 -6.49
C ALA A 419 17.72 -8.65 -4.99
N THR A 420 18.88 -9.18 -4.58
CA THR A 420 19.25 -9.41 -3.18
C THR A 420 19.38 -8.08 -2.42
N ILE A 421 20.09 -7.12 -3.01
CA ILE A 421 20.27 -5.79 -2.41
C ILE A 421 18.92 -5.07 -2.32
N MET A 422 18.12 -5.14 -3.39
CA MET A 422 16.80 -4.51 -3.41
C MET A 422 15.82 -5.13 -2.43
N ASN A 423 15.86 -6.45 -2.23
CA ASN A 423 15.05 -7.15 -1.22
C ASN A 423 15.36 -6.65 0.20
N GLY A 424 16.64 -6.40 0.51
CA GLY A 424 17.04 -5.80 1.79
C GLY A 424 16.42 -4.40 1.98
N VAL A 425 16.62 -3.51 1.01
CA VAL A 425 16.05 -2.14 1.04
C VAL A 425 14.53 -2.18 1.13
N TYR A 426 13.89 -3.07 0.37
CA TYR A 426 12.44 -3.25 0.37
C TYR A 426 11.93 -3.64 1.75
N THR A 427 12.56 -4.65 2.38
CA THR A 427 12.18 -5.14 3.70
C THR A 427 12.18 -4.01 4.73
N TYR A 428 13.24 -3.20 4.78
CA TYR A 428 13.33 -2.09 5.74
C TYR A 428 12.31 -0.98 5.45
N ALA A 429 12.13 -0.62 4.18
CA ALA A 429 11.17 0.41 3.78
C ALA A 429 9.73 0.01 4.13
N PHE A 430 9.35 -1.22 3.76
CA PHE A 430 8.02 -1.76 3.99
C PHE A 430 7.73 -1.96 5.48
N LEU A 431 8.65 -2.55 6.24
CA LEU A 431 8.47 -2.73 7.69
C LEU A 431 8.35 -1.38 8.41
N GLY A 432 9.19 -0.40 8.07
CA GLY A 432 9.10 0.96 8.59
C GLY A 432 7.77 1.62 8.24
N LEU A 433 7.27 1.41 7.02
CA LEU A 433 5.97 1.92 6.58
C LEU A 433 4.81 1.30 7.38
N MET A 434 4.83 -0.01 7.62
CA MET A 434 3.84 -0.72 8.45
C MET A 434 3.83 -0.19 9.88
N ALA A 435 5.01 -0.04 10.50
CA ALA A 435 5.13 0.50 11.86
C ALA A 435 4.58 1.94 11.96
N LEU A 436 4.87 2.78 10.96
CA LEU A 436 4.34 4.14 10.89
C LEU A 436 2.82 4.16 10.66
N PHE A 437 2.26 3.23 9.89
CA PHE A 437 0.83 3.12 9.69
C PHE A 437 0.09 2.69 10.97
N ALA A 438 0.61 1.70 11.69
CA ALA A 438 0.08 1.30 13.00
C ALA A 438 0.14 2.47 14.00
N SER A 439 1.26 3.21 14.02
CA SER A 439 1.39 4.43 14.83
C SER A 439 0.36 5.50 14.44
N ALA A 440 0.10 5.69 13.14
CA ALA A 440 -0.90 6.61 12.65
C ALA A 440 -2.32 6.22 13.11
N ALA A 441 -2.64 4.92 13.11
CA ALA A 441 -3.91 4.40 13.60
C ALA A 441 -4.11 4.65 15.10
N MET A 442 -3.09 4.40 15.93
CA MET A 442 -3.12 4.73 17.36
C MET A 442 -3.36 6.24 17.59
N LEU A 443 -2.66 7.09 16.83
CA LEU A 443 -2.80 8.54 16.92
C LEU A 443 -4.16 9.03 16.43
N LEU A 444 -4.72 8.42 15.38
CA LEU A 444 -6.07 8.70 14.90
C LEU A 444 -7.09 8.42 16.01
N LYS A 445 -6.94 7.28 16.69
CA LYS A 445 -7.81 6.89 17.80
C LYS A 445 -7.69 7.81 19.01
N ALA A 446 -6.48 8.21 19.38
CA ALA A 446 -6.25 9.08 20.53
C ALA A 446 -6.62 10.55 20.28
N LYS A 447 -6.31 11.11 19.11
CA LYS A 447 -6.42 12.56 18.84
C LYS A 447 -7.67 12.95 18.06
N ARG A 448 -8.29 12.02 17.34
CA ARG A 448 -9.43 12.29 16.45
C ARG A 448 -10.58 11.28 16.69
N PRO A 449 -11.07 11.10 17.93
CA PRO A 449 -12.09 10.10 18.24
C PRO A 449 -13.44 10.37 17.55
N GLU A 450 -13.70 11.62 17.15
CA GLU A 450 -14.95 12.04 16.53
C GLU A 450 -15.07 11.72 15.04
N ILE A 451 -13.95 11.37 14.37
CA ILE A 451 -14.00 11.00 12.95
C ILE A 451 -14.74 9.66 12.81
N PRO A 452 -15.84 9.62 12.02
CA PRO A 452 -16.62 8.39 11.84
C PRO A 452 -15.77 7.30 11.17
N ARG A 453 -15.92 6.07 11.64
CA ARG A 453 -15.19 4.89 11.19
C ARG A 453 -16.17 3.75 11.00
N ASP A 454 -16.04 3.02 9.90
CA ASP A 454 -16.85 1.82 9.67
C ASP A 454 -16.39 0.66 10.56
N VAL A 455 -15.13 0.68 10.98
CA VAL A 455 -14.48 -0.37 11.77
C VAL A 455 -13.56 0.28 12.80
N SER A 456 -13.55 -0.26 14.02
CA SER A 456 -12.59 0.15 15.06
C SER A 456 -11.73 -1.04 15.46
N ALA A 457 -10.42 -0.95 15.24
CA ALA A 457 -9.47 -1.96 15.68
C ALA A 457 -9.28 -1.87 17.20
N PRO A 458 -9.29 -2.99 17.93
CA PRO A 458 -8.98 -3.01 19.37
C PRO A 458 -7.56 -2.49 19.67
N TRP A 459 -7.35 -1.91 20.85
CA TRP A 459 -6.01 -1.47 21.28
C TRP A 459 -4.99 -2.60 21.40
N SER A 460 -5.42 -3.85 21.58
CA SER A 460 -4.52 -5.01 21.59
C SER A 460 -4.06 -5.46 20.21
N VAL A 461 -4.71 -4.97 19.15
CA VAL A 461 -4.41 -5.27 17.74
C VAL A 461 -3.46 -4.22 17.15
N LEU A 462 -3.56 -2.98 17.63
CA LEU A 462 -2.66 -1.86 17.32
C LEU A 462 -1.33 -2.06 18.03
#